data_AF-A0A9W5KQZ2-F1
#
_entry.id   AF-A0A9W5KQZ2-F1
#
_cell.length_a   1.000
_cell.length_b   1.000
_cell.length_c   1.000
_cell.angle_alpha   90.00
_cell.angle_beta   90.00
_cell.angle_gamma   90.00
#
_symmetry.space_group_name_H-M   'P 1'
#
loop_
_entity.id
_entity.type
_entity.pdbx_description
1 polymer ?
#
loop_
_entity_poly.entity_id
_entity_poly.type
_entity_poly.pdbx_seq_one_letter_code
_entity_poly.pdbx_strand_id
1 'polypeptide(L)'
;MNMDISNQILNGMKEYINDENVLLTLVYGSQSWNNINKKDTDIDMMFIVKNTDNAFKNQLIQKFIQLNLSLQYKLDTEVPYDNKLVIDMKAIISAVEGQAFKTNNIFIIPPIIKDELFLKSKDIQLRLILSALTTNPILLSGDVKLFVLIKHLAFVAILNIITNFFHFYSFTVHDLLEKLLTNGINSGEEYLGYKNNPIQIESYRVFVTEQLHVLILNEVASFKNGIYHLDSYALECYHTEKITELRMFQ
;
A
#
# COMPACT_ATOMS: atom_id res chain seq x y z
N MET A 1 26.37 19.47 12.01
CA MET A 1 25.34 18.63 12.66
C MET A 1 24.44 18.14 11.54
N ASN A 2 24.58 16.86 11.13
CA ASN A 2 23.76 16.32 10.04
C ASN A 2 22.32 16.28 10.53
N MET A 3 21.44 17.06 9.90
CA MET A 3 20.00 16.90 10.11
C MET A 3 19.61 15.48 9.75
N ASP A 4 18.83 14.83 10.61
CA ASP A 4 18.15 13.58 10.29
C ASP A 4 17.41 13.72 8.94
N ILE A 5 17.50 12.71 8.07
CA ILE A 5 16.93 12.77 6.72
C ILE A 5 15.41 12.89 6.79
N SER A 6 14.77 12.32 7.82
CA SER A 6 13.36 12.57 8.12
C SER A 6 13.06 14.06 8.21
N ASN A 7 13.90 14.82 8.92
CA ASN A 7 13.76 16.27 9.06
C ASN A 7 14.05 17.01 7.74
N GLN A 8 14.96 16.49 6.92
CA GLN A 8 15.23 17.08 5.59
C GLN A 8 14.04 16.88 4.65
N ILE A 9 13.42 15.70 4.65
CA ILE A 9 12.21 15.40 3.87
C ILE A 9 11.05 16.26 4.35
N LEU A 10 10.78 16.26 5.66
CA LEU A 10 9.71 17.05 6.27
C LEU A 10 9.86 18.54 5.96
N ASN A 11 11.08 19.08 6.06
CA ASN A 11 11.32 20.49 5.74
C ASN A 11 11.24 20.77 4.24
N GLY A 12 11.75 19.87 3.39
CA GLY A 12 11.75 20.02 1.94
C GLY A 12 10.36 19.96 1.31
N MET A 13 9.43 19.23 1.95
CA MET A 13 8.05 19.05 1.48
C MET A 13 7.01 19.75 2.38
N LYS A 14 7.44 20.58 3.35
CA LYS A 14 6.58 21.16 4.39
C LYS A 14 5.36 21.91 3.83
N GLU A 15 5.54 22.61 2.72
CA GLU A 15 4.45 23.38 2.09
C GLU A 15 3.33 22.47 1.57
N TYR A 16 3.68 21.32 0.98
CA TYR A 16 2.70 20.33 0.49
C TYR A 16 2.13 19.48 1.62
N ILE A 17 2.95 19.13 2.61
CA ILE A 17 2.53 18.33 3.78
C ILE A 17 1.41 19.00 4.58
N ASN A 18 1.42 20.33 4.64
CA ASN A 18 0.44 21.14 5.36
C ASN A 18 -0.67 21.69 4.46
N ASP A 19 -0.69 21.31 3.19
CA ASP A 19 -1.73 21.73 2.26
C ASP A 19 -3.08 21.13 2.65
N GLU A 20 -4.15 21.92 2.62
CA GLU A 20 -5.50 21.49 3.02
C GLU A 20 -6.10 20.41 2.11
N ASN A 21 -5.56 20.26 0.90
CA ASN A 21 -5.92 19.22 -0.05
C ASN A 21 -5.22 17.88 0.27
N VAL A 22 -4.13 17.88 1.04
CA VAL A 22 -3.40 16.67 1.45
C VAL A 22 -4.05 16.08 2.70
N LEU A 23 -4.56 14.85 2.57
CA LEU A 23 -5.16 14.09 3.66
C LEU A 23 -4.10 13.32 4.45
N LEU A 24 -3.18 12.67 3.75
CA LEU A 24 -2.11 11.87 4.34
C LEU A 24 -0.81 12.03 3.55
N THR A 25 0.32 12.03 4.26
CA THR A 25 1.65 11.88 3.65
C THR A 25 2.33 10.65 4.22
N LEU A 26 2.76 9.74 3.35
CA LEU A 26 3.38 8.47 3.72
C LEU A 26 4.79 8.35 3.15
N VAL A 27 5.67 7.68 3.88
CA VAL A 27 6.90 7.08 3.34
C VAL A 27 6.75 5.57 3.38
N TYR A 28 7.11 4.91 2.28
CA TYR A 28 7.03 3.46 2.16
C TYR A 28 8.31 2.90 1.52
N GLY A 29 8.28 1.64 1.08
CA GLY A 29 9.42 1.04 0.36
C GLY A 29 10.63 0.77 1.25
N SER A 30 11.82 0.59 0.65
CA SER A 30 13.03 0.19 1.38
C SER A 30 13.45 1.19 2.48
N GLN A 31 13.05 2.45 2.36
CA GLN A 31 13.41 3.53 3.29
C GLN A 31 12.59 3.49 4.60
N SER A 32 11.41 2.85 4.63
CA SER A 32 10.64 2.69 5.87
C SER A 32 11.23 1.65 6.83
N TRP A 33 12.14 0.79 6.34
CA TRP A 33 12.67 -0.37 7.08
C TRP A 33 14.05 -0.18 7.69
N ASN A 34 14.92 0.63 7.07
CA ASN A 34 16.35 0.68 7.38
C ASN A 34 16.86 2.12 7.48
N ASN A 35 16.55 2.84 8.56
CA ASN A 35 17.23 4.08 8.97
C ASN A 35 17.68 5.00 7.81
N ILE A 36 16.82 5.32 6.83
CA ILE A 36 16.94 6.36 5.78
C ILE A 36 18.35 6.60 5.14
N ASN A 37 19.34 5.72 5.28
CA ASN A 37 20.75 6.04 5.01
C ASN A 37 21.35 5.25 3.84
N LYS A 38 20.52 4.46 3.12
CA LYS A 38 20.94 3.89 1.83
C LYS A 38 20.64 4.89 0.72
N LYS A 39 21.67 5.66 0.33
CA LYS A 39 21.64 6.61 -0.80
C LYS A 39 21.44 5.95 -2.18
N ASP A 40 21.48 4.62 -2.24
CA ASP A 40 21.44 3.87 -3.50
C ASP A 40 20.01 3.62 -4.03
N THR A 41 18.97 3.96 -3.27
CA THR A 41 17.55 3.81 -3.65
C THR A 41 16.79 5.11 -3.43
N ASP A 42 15.82 5.43 -4.26
CA ASP A 42 14.99 6.63 -4.10
C ASP A 42 14.27 6.67 -2.74
N ILE A 43 13.75 7.84 -2.40
CA ILE A 43 12.75 7.95 -1.35
C ILE A 43 11.41 7.59 -1.99
N ASP A 44 10.67 6.64 -1.42
CA ASP A 44 9.31 6.33 -1.82
C ASP A 44 8.34 7.12 -0.93
N MET A 45 7.62 8.09 -1.53
CA MET A 45 6.59 8.88 -0.85
C MET A 45 5.26 8.77 -1.56
N MET A 46 4.17 8.87 -0.78
CA MET A 46 2.81 8.93 -1.28
C MET A 46 2.04 10.04 -0.56
N PHE A 47 1.49 10.96 -1.33
CA PHE A 47 0.56 11.99 -0.90
C PHE A 47 -0.84 11.55 -1.30
N ILE A 48 -1.69 11.33 -0.31
CA ILE A 48 -3.11 11.04 -0.51
C ILE A 48 -3.86 12.36 -0.43
N VAL A 49 -4.54 12.74 -1.51
CA VAL A 49 -5.20 14.04 -1.66
C VAL A 49 -6.71 13.89 -1.82
N LYS A 50 -7.46 14.93 -1.42
CA LYS A 50 -8.91 15.00 -1.66
C LYS A 50 -9.20 15.00 -3.16
N ASN A 51 -8.57 15.92 -3.88
CA ASN A 51 -8.72 16.09 -5.32
C ASN A 51 -7.38 16.26 -6.02
N THR A 52 -7.24 15.65 -7.19
CA THR A 52 -6.09 15.90 -8.09
C THR A 52 -6.35 17.13 -8.95
N ASP A 53 -5.63 18.21 -8.65
CA ASP A 53 -5.39 19.27 -9.62
C ASP A 53 -4.05 19.02 -10.34
N ASN A 54 -4.04 19.14 -11.66
CA ASN A 54 -2.85 18.87 -12.47
C ASN A 54 -1.72 19.87 -12.18
N ALA A 55 -2.05 21.13 -11.87
CA ALA A 55 -1.02 22.12 -11.56
C ALA A 55 -0.35 21.80 -10.21
N PHE A 56 -1.15 21.57 -9.16
CA PHE A 56 -0.67 21.12 -7.85
C PHE A 56 0.18 19.84 -7.97
N LYS A 57 -0.33 18.82 -8.66
CA LYS A 57 0.35 17.54 -8.85
C LYS A 57 1.72 17.70 -9.50
N ASN A 58 1.78 18.46 -10.60
CA ASN A 58 3.03 18.73 -11.31
C ASN A 58 4.03 19.48 -10.43
N GLN A 59 3.59 20.49 -9.68
CA GLN A 59 4.46 21.25 -8.77
C GLN A 59 5.04 20.35 -7.67
N LEU A 60 4.19 19.52 -7.06
CA LEU A 60 4.61 18.57 -6.03
C LEU A 60 5.64 17.57 -6.57
N ILE A 61 5.39 16.98 -7.74
CA ILE A 61 6.33 16.06 -8.40
C ILE A 61 7.67 16.75 -8.66
N GLN A 62 7.66 17.96 -9.23
CA GLN A 62 8.90 18.69 -9.50
C GLN A 62 9.66 18.99 -8.21
N LYS A 63 8.97 19.40 -7.14
CA LYS A 63 9.60 19.65 -5.85
C LYS A 63 10.22 18.38 -5.27
N PHE A 64 9.50 17.26 -5.37
CA PHE A 64 9.96 15.97 -4.88
C PHE A 64 11.21 15.47 -5.61
N ILE A 65 11.25 15.64 -6.94
CA ILE A 65 12.43 15.34 -7.75
C ILE A 65 13.62 16.21 -7.33
N GLN A 66 13.40 17.52 -7.17
CA GLN A 66 14.43 18.45 -6.68
C GLN A 66 14.97 18.05 -5.31
N LEU A 67 14.09 17.64 -4.40
CA LEU A 67 14.48 17.16 -3.08
C LEU A 67 15.37 15.91 -3.19
N ASN A 68 14.95 14.87 -3.91
CA ASN A 68 15.74 13.65 -4.09
C ASN A 68 17.13 13.95 -4.68
N LEU A 69 17.19 14.80 -5.70
CA LEU A 69 18.46 15.24 -6.30
C LEU A 69 19.35 16.00 -5.30
N SER A 70 18.77 16.91 -4.50
CA SER A 70 19.52 17.67 -3.49
C SER A 70 20.10 16.78 -2.38
N LEU A 71 19.42 15.66 -2.10
CA LEU A 71 19.83 14.65 -1.13
C LEU A 71 20.74 13.57 -1.72
N GLN A 72 21.06 13.67 -3.02
CA GLN A 72 21.89 12.72 -3.77
C GLN A 72 21.28 11.30 -3.89
N TYR A 73 19.95 11.18 -3.83
CA TYR A 73 19.26 9.94 -4.14
C TYR A 73 19.15 9.74 -5.66
N LYS A 74 19.15 8.49 -6.09
CA LYS A 74 18.79 8.13 -7.47
C LYS A 74 17.30 8.39 -7.68
N LEU A 75 16.92 8.76 -8.89
CA LEU A 75 15.51 8.84 -9.28
C LEU A 75 15.09 7.49 -9.86
N ASP A 76 14.06 6.87 -9.28
CA ASP A 76 13.37 5.77 -9.94
C ASP A 76 12.25 6.35 -10.82
N THR A 77 12.36 6.06 -12.11
CA THR A 77 11.43 6.52 -13.16
C THR A 77 10.77 5.34 -13.88
N GLU A 78 10.94 4.11 -13.38
CA GLU A 78 10.30 2.91 -13.96
C GLU A 78 8.77 3.07 -13.95
N VAL A 79 8.23 3.49 -12.81
CA VAL A 79 6.83 3.91 -12.68
C VAL A 79 6.76 5.44 -12.63
N PRO A 80 5.91 6.09 -13.45
CA PRO A 80 5.76 7.54 -13.40
C PRO A 80 5.40 8.03 -11.98
N TYR A 81 6.01 9.14 -11.56
CA TYR A 81 5.64 9.77 -10.28
C TYR A 81 4.15 10.12 -10.21
N ASP A 82 3.52 10.38 -11.36
CA ASP A 82 2.08 10.55 -11.45
C ASP A 82 1.25 9.37 -10.93
N ASN A 83 1.81 8.16 -10.99
CA ASN A 83 1.16 6.92 -10.58
C ASN A 83 1.52 6.51 -9.16
N LYS A 84 2.63 7.01 -8.58
CA LYS A 84 3.10 6.60 -7.24
C LYS A 84 3.11 7.71 -6.17
N LEU A 85 3.30 8.97 -6.57
CA LEU A 85 3.53 10.07 -5.62
C LEU A 85 2.26 10.80 -5.17
N VAL A 86 1.33 11.10 -6.07
CA VAL A 86 0.11 11.87 -5.76
C VAL A 86 -1.12 11.05 -6.14
N ILE A 87 -1.84 10.60 -5.12
CA ILE A 87 -2.94 9.63 -5.23
C ILE A 87 -4.21 10.28 -4.69
N ASP A 88 -5.28 10.31 -5.47
CA ASP A 88 -6.57 10.80 -4.96
C ASP A 88 -7.33 9.71 -4.19
N MET A 89 -8.34 10.15 -3.42
CA MET A 89 -9.20 9.22 -2.68
C MET A 89 -9.95 8.24 -3.59
N LYS A 90 -10.21 8.58 -4.86
CA LYS A 90 -10.87 7.68 -5.82
C LYS A 90 -9.96 6.49 -6.17
N ALA A 91 -8.67 6.73 -6.35
CA ALA A 91 -7.67 5.68 -6.56
C ALA A 91 -7.48 4.83 -5.32
N ILE A 92 -7.46 5.42 -4.10
CA ILE A 92 -7.44 4.65 -2.85
C ILE A 92 -8.65 3.71 -2.76
N ILE A 93 -9.86 4.24 -2.98
CA ILE A 93 -11.09 3.43 -2.94
C ILE A 93 -11.05 2.32 -3.99
N SER A 94 -10.64 2.64 -5.22
CA SER A 94 -10.50 1.64 -6.29
C SER A 94 -9.49 0.55 -5.94
N ALA A 95 -8.40 0.91 -5.25
CA ALA A 95 -7.36 -0.02 -4.84
C ALA A 95 -7.89 -0.97 -3.75
N VAL A 96 -8.52 -0.45 -2.70
CA VAL A 96 -9.07 -1.27 -1.62
C VAL A 96 -10.30 -2.08 -2.06
N GLU A 97 -11.03 -1.65 -3.08
CA GLU A 97 -12.05 -2.49 -3.75
C GLU A 97 -11.44 -3.66 -4.55
N GLY A 98 -10.11 -3.72 -4.68
CA GLY A 98 -9.39 -4.78 -5.39
C GLY A 98 -9.51 -4.69 -6.91
N GLN A 99 -9.80 -3.50 -7.48
CA GLN A 99 -10.12 -3.37 -8.91
C GLN A 99 -8.99 -3.87 -9.83
N ALA A 100 -7.71 -3.72 -9.46
CA ALA A 100 -6.57 -4.21 -10.27
C ALA A 100 -6.44 -5.74 -10.36
N PHE A 101 -7.30 -6.45 -9.64
CA PHE A 101 -7.35 -7.92 -9.61
C PHE A 101 -8.72 -8.44 -10.00
N LYS A 102 -9.68 -7.58 -10.38
CA LYS A 102 -11.06 -7.99 -10.64
C LYS A 102 -11.36 -7.99 -12.14
N THR A 103 -11.65 -9.16 -12.70
CA THR A 103 -12.09 -9.32 -14.11
C THR A 103 -13.40 -10.10 -14.13
N ASN A 104 -14.46 -9.55 -14.73
CA ASN A 104 -15.79 -10.16 -14.77
C ASN A 104 -16.31 -10.63 -13.39
N ASN A 105 -16.08 -9.81 -12.35
CA ASN A 105 -16.38 -10.12 -10.94
C ASN A 105 -15.60 -11.28 -10.31
N ILE A 106 -14.56 -11.79 -10.97
CA ILE A 106 -13.68 -12.83 -10.43
C ILE A 106 -12.32 -12.22 -10.10
N PHE A 107 -11.74 -12.62 -8.97
CA PHE A 107 -10.37 -12.24 -8.63
C PHE A 107 -9.35 -13.07 -9.40
N ILE A 108 -8.46 -12.38 -10.11
CA ILE A 108 -7.31 -12.96 -10.81
C ILE A 108 -6.07 -12.17 -10.42
N ILE A 109 -4.91 -12.85 -10.39
CA ILE A 109 -3.62 -12.19 -10.13
C ILE A 109 -2.75 -12.31 -11.38
N PRO A 110 -2.91 -11.40 -12.37
CA PRO A 110 -2.05 -11.42 -13.54
C PRO A 110 -0.61 -11.06 -13.17
N PRO A 111 0.39 -11.63 -13.88
CA PRO A 111 1.79 -11.28 -13.70
C PRO A 111 2.02 -9.80 -14.03
N ILE A 112 3.04 -9.22 -13.44
CA ILE A 112 3.50 -7.88 -13.80
C ILE A 112 4.42 -7.97 -15.01
N ILE A 113 4.09 -7.22 -16.06
CA ILE A 113 4.88 -7.13 -17.28
C ILE A 113 5.69 -5.84 -17.21
N LYS A 114 7.02 -5.93 -17.26
CA LYS A 114 7.92 -4.77 -17.17
C LYS A 114 8.06 -4.03 -18.51
N ASP A 115 6.92 -3.70 -19.12
CA ASP A 115 6.88 -2.81 -20.29
C ASP A 115 6.30 -1.44 -19.90
N GLU A 116 6.66 -0.42 -20.68
CA GLU A 116 6.32 0.96 -20.37
C GLU A 116 4.80 1.22 -20.33
N LEU A 117 4.02 0.54 -21.17
CA LEU A 117 2.56 0.73 -21.21
C LEU A 117 1.91 0.13 -19.95
N PHE A 118 2.37 -1.05 -19.55
CA PHE A 118 1.89 -1.73 -18.36
C PHE A 118 2.27 -0.97 -17.09
N LEU A 119 3.51 -0.49 -16.98
CA LEU A 119 4.00 0.28 -15.82
C LEU A 119 3.29 1.65 -15.68
N LYS A 120 2.76 2.19 -16.78
CA LYS A 120 1.91 3.40 -16.78
C LYS A 120 0.43 3.12 -16.51
N SER A 121 0.02 1.85 -16.46
CA SER A 121 -1.39 1.48 -16.34
C SER A 121 -1.98 1.82 -14.98
N LYS A 122 -3.32 1.97 -14.96
CA LYS A 122 -4.09 2.10 -13.73
C LYS A 122 -3.91 0.90 -12.81
N ASP A 123 -3.79 -0.31 -13.37
CA ASP A 123 -3.63 -1.54 -12.59
C ASP A 123 -2.35 -1.51 -11.76
N ILE A 124 -1.24 -1.04 -12.34
CA ILE A 124 0.01 -0.86 -11.60
C ILE A 124 -0.12 0.18 -10.49
N GLN A 125 -0.76 1.33 -10.75
CA GLN A 125 -1.02 2.34 -9.71
C GLN A 125 -1.77 1.73 -8.52
N LEU A 126 -2.87 1.02 -8.77
CA LEU A 126 -3.69 0.43 -7.70
C LEU A 126 -2.94 -0.68 -6.94
N ARG A 127 -2.11 -1.47 -7.63
CA ARG A 127 -1.23 -2.47 -6.98
C ARG A 127 -0.18 -1.82 -6.09
N LEU A 128 0.42 -0.72 -6.54
CA LEU A 128 1.39 0.04 -5.75
C LEU A 128 0.75 0.63 -4.50
N ILE A 129 -0.47 1.14 -4.60
CA ILE A 129 -1.24 1.62 -3.45
C ILE A 129 -1.41 0.50 -2.41
N LEU A 130 -1.88 -0.68 -2.83
CA LEU A 130 -2.06 -1.81 -1.93
C LEU A 130 -0.74 -2.26 -1.30
N SER A 131 0.32 -2.40 -2.10
CA SER A 131 1.65 -2.78 -1.63
C SER A 131 2.21 -1.76 -0.63
N ALA A 132 2.16 -0.46 -0.95
CA ALA A 132 2.61 0.61 -0.07
C ALA A 132 1.89 0.60 1.29
N LEU A 133 0.58 0.36 1.30
CA LEU A 133 -0.23 0.36 2.52
C LEU A 133 -0.06 -0.90 3.38
N THR A 134 0.35 -2.01 2.76
CA THR A 134 0.51 -3.32 3.44
C THR A 134 1.97 -3.69 3.72
N THR A 135 2.93 -2.85 3.34
CA THR A 135 4.37 -3.03 3.61
C THR A 135 4.90 -2.06 4.66
N ASN A 136 4.11 -1.85 5.71
CA ASN A 136 4.42 -1.02 6.87
C ASN A 136 4.88 0.42 6.51
N PRO A 137 4.00 1.23 5.91
CA PRO A 137 4.31 2.63 5.63
C PRO A 137 4.41 3.43 6.94
N ILE A 138 5.23 4.47 6.92
CA ILE A 138 5.35 5.46 7.98
C ILE A 138 4.44 6.65 7.64
N LEU A 139 3.52 6.99 8.54
CA LEU A 139 2.72 8.20 8.45
C LEU A 139 3.57 9.41 8.85
N LEU A 140 3.81 10.33 7.92
CA LEU A 140 4.50 11.59 8.18
C LEU A 140 3.55 12.70 8.61
N SER A 141 2.37 12.78 7.99
CA SER A 141 1.33 13.77 8.33
C SER A 141 -0.06 13.27 7.98
N GLY A 142 -1.07 13.85 8.64
CA GLY A 142 -2.48 13.65 8.33
C GLY A 142 -3.28 12.97 9.44
N ASP A 143 -4.51 12.57 9.12
CA ASP A 143 -5.43 11.96 10.08
C ASP A 143 -5.06 10.49 10.37
N VAL A 144 -4.72 10.20 11.63
CA VAL A 144 -4.31 8.86 12.07
C VAL A 144 -5.44 7.83 11.92
N LYS A 145 -6.70 8.20 12.15
CA LYS A 145 -7.83 7.28 12.01
C LYS A 145 -8.03 6.91 10.54
N LEU A 146 -7.97 7.91 9.65
CA LEU A 146 -8.04 7.67 8.20
C LEU A 146 -6.90 6.77 7.73
N PHE A 147 -5.67 7.02 8.20
CA PHE A 147 -4.51 6.18 7.90
C PHE A 147 -4.71 4.72 8.33
N VAL A 148 -5.17 4.51 9.57
CA VAL A 148 -5.43 3.16 10.11
C VAL A 148 -6.54 2.47 9.32
N LEU A 149 -7.63 3.19 9.00
CA LEU A 149 -8.74 2.67 8.20
C LEU A 149 -8.28 2.23 6.81
N ILE A 150 -7.53 3.08 6.10
CA ILE A 150 -7.04 2.78 4.74
C ILE A 150 -6.06 1.60 4.76
N LYS A 151 -5.13 1.55 5.72
CA LYS A 151 -4.23 0.39 5.88
C LYS A 151 -4.98 -0.90 6.12
N HIS A 152 -6.01 -0.85 6.97
CA HIS A 152 -6.82 -2.02 7.27
C HIS A 152 -7.62 -2.48 6.05
N LEU A 153 -8.25 -1.55 5.33
CA LEU A 153 -8.96 -1.83 4.09
C LEU A 153 -8.04 -2.41 3.01
N ALA A 154 -6.81 -1.90 2.87
CA ALA A 154 -5.82 -2.47 1.94
C ALA A 154 -5.45 -3.91 2.31
N PHE A 155 -5.31 -4.23 3.60
CA PHE A 155 -5.11 -5.61 4.05
C PHE A 155 -6.33 -6.49 3.72
N VAL A 156 -7.54 -6.02 4.04
CA VAL A 156 -8.79 -6.75 3.76
C VAL A 156 -8.93 -7.03 2.26
N ALA A 157 -8.60 -6.06 1.41
CA ALA A 157 -8.58 -6.22 -0.04
C ALA A 157 -7.64 -7.37 -0.47
N ILE A 158 -6.39 -7.33 -0.01
CA ILE A 158 -5.38 -8.36 -0.33
C ILE A 158 -5.80 -9.73 0.21
N LEU A 159 -6.32 -9.80 1.44
CA LEU A 159 -6.83 -11.03 2.02
C LEU A 159 -7.96 -11.60 1.16
N ASN A 160 -8.93 -10.77 0.78
CA ASN A 160 -10.06 -11.18 -0.05
C ASN A 160 -9.60 -11.67 -1.44
N ILE A 161 -8.65 -10.98 -2.08
CA ILE A 161 -8.06 -11.39 -3.36
C ILE A 161 -7.42 -12.77 -3.23
N ILE A 162 -6.58 -12.96 -2.21
CA ILE A 162 -5.80 -14.20 -2.01
C ILE A 162 -6.72 -15.37 -1.65
N THR A 163 -7.66 -15.20 -0.73
CA THR A 163 -8.56 -16.29 -0.29
C THR A 163 -9.52 -16.72 -1.39
N ASN A 164 -10.00 -15.78 -2.22
CA ASN A 164 -10.82 -16.11 -3.39
C ASN A 164 -10.00 -16.77 -4.49
N PHE A 165 -8.80 -16.28 -4.78
CA PHE A 165 -7.95 -16.82 -5.85
C PHE A 165 -7.48 -18.26 -5.56
N PHE A 166 -7.09 -18.56 -4.32
CA PHE A 166 -6.63 -19.89 -3.92
C PHE A 166 -7.73 -20.76 -3.30
N HIS A 167 -8.96 -20.25 -3.15
CA HIS A 167 -10.09 -20.93 -2.50
C HIS A 167 -9.76 -21.50 -1.11
N PHE A 168 -9.10 -20.72 -0.26
CA PHE A 168 -8.75 -21.13 1.10
C PHE A 168 -9.26 -20.12 2.14
N TYR A 169 -10.03 -20.62 3.10
CA TYR A 169 -10.66 -19.82 4.15
C TYR A 169 -10.29 -20.32 5.55
N SER A 170 -9.33 -21.23 5.63
CA SER A 170 -8.76 -21.72 6.88
C SER A 170 -7.26 -21.84 6.70
N PHE A 171 -6.49 -21.13 7.53
CA PHE A 171 -5.04 -20.98 7.34
C PHE A 171 -4.30 -20.61 8.61
N THR A 172 -3.03 -20.92 8.64
CA THR A 172 -2.06 -20.31 9.56
C THR A 172 -1.54 -18.98 8.98
N VAL A 173 -0.87 -18.17 9.81
CA VAL A 173 -0.17 -16.97 9.32
C VAL A 173 0.90 -17.35 8.28
N HIS A 174 1.56 -18.50 8.46
CA HIS A 174 2.57 -18.98 7.53
C HIS A 174 1.99 -19.25 6.14
N ASP A 175 0.84 -19.93 6.07
CA ASP A 175 0.17 -20.23 4.79
C ASP A 175 -0.21 -18.94 4.06
N LEU A 176 -0.76 -17.95 4.78
CA LEU A 176 -1.13 -16.67 4.19
C LEU A 176 0.10 -15.89 3.69
N LEU A 177 1.21 -15.89 4.45
CA LEU A 177 2.47 -15.28 4.01
C LEU A 177 3.04 -15.96 2.76
N GLU A 178 2.96 -17.29 2.67
CA GLU A 178 3.39 -18.01 1.47
C GLU A 178 2.61 -17.51 0.24
N LYS A 179 1.28 -17.38 0.35
CA LYS A 179 0.42 -16.90 -0.75
C LYS A 179 0.53 -15.41 -1.06
N LEU A 180 1.02 -14.61 -0.11
CA LEU A 180 1.42 -13.21 -0.33
C LEU A 180 2.70 -13.13 -1.16
N LEU A 181 3.67 -14.01 -0.90
CA LEU A 181 5.00 -13.94 -1.49
C LEU A 181 5.06 -14.55 -2.90
N THR A 182 4.24 -15.57 -3.18
CA THR A 182 4.29 -16.31 -4.45
C THR A 182 2.97 -17.00 -4.79
N ASN A 183 2.73 -17.23 -6.08
CA ASN A 183 1.70 -18.16 -6.57
C ASN A 183 2.28 -19.49 -7.09
N GLY A 184 3.56 -19.75 -6.83
CA GLY A 184 4.30 -20.91 -7.34
C GLY A 184 4.92 -20.71 -8.72
N ILE A 185 4.56 -19.63 -9.43
CA ILE A 185 5.11 -19.27 -10.75
C ILE A 185 5.88 -17.94 -10.65
N ASN A 186 5.20 -16.90 -10.15
CA ASN A 186 5.72 -15.56 -9.98
C ASN A 186 5.87 -15.23 -8.50
N SER A 187 6.83 -14.36 -8.17
CA SER A 187 7.07 -13.87 -6.80
C SER A 187 7.56 -12.43 -6.81
N GLY A 188 7.55 -11.78 -5.63
CA GLY A 188 8.09 -10.42 -5.51
C GLY A 188 7.38 -9.41 -6.43
N GLU A 189 8.18 -8.59 -7.10
CA GLU A 189 7.72 -7.53 -8.03
C GLU A 189 6.94 -8.07 -9.24
N GLU A 190 7.03 -9.37 -9.56
CA GLU A 190 6.32 -9.97 -10.69
C GLU A 190 4.91 -10.48 -10.31
N TYR A 191 4.55 -10.40 -9.03
CA TYR A 191 3.31 -10.93 -8.46
C TYR A 191 2.53 -9.85 -7.70
N LEU A 192 2.56 -9.87 -6.37
CA LEU A 192 1.88 -8.91 -5.48
C LEU A 192 2.81 -7.81 -4.94
N GLY A 193 4.11 -7.85 -5.27
CA GLY A 193 5.10 -6.84 -4.87
C GLY A 193 5.78 -7.09 -3.52
N TYR A 194 5.43 -8.17 -2.81
CA TYR A 194 6.04 -8.49 -1.50
C TYR A 194 7.43 -9.12 -1.65
N LYS A 195 8.42 -8.44 -1.09
CA LYS A 195 9.83 -8.88 -1.13
C LYS A 195 10.09 -10.07 -0.19
N ASN A 196 10.85 -11.04 -0.68
CA ASN A 196 11.19 -12.29 0.02
C ASN A 196 12.56 -12.19 0.70
N ASN A 197 12.71 -11.32 1.71
CA ASN A 197 13.87 -11.36 2.61
C ASN A 197 13.44 -11.42 4.08
N PRO A 198 14.29 -11.98 4.97
CA PRO A 198 13.87 -12.34 6.32
C PRO A 198 13.30 -11.19 7.14
N ILE A 199 13.89 -9.99 7.06
CA ILE A 199 13.44 -8.82 7.83
C ILE A 199 12.04 -8.38 7.40
N GLN A 200 11.79 -8.36 6.09
CA GLN A 200 10.48 -7.97 5.56
C GLN A 200 9.41 -9.02 5.82
N ILE A 201 9.74 -10.31 5.67
CA ILE A 201 8.83 -11.41 6.00
C ILE A 201 8.39 -11.34 7.46
N GLU A 202 9.33 -11.09 8.37
CA GLU A 202 9.03 -10.98 9.79
C GLU A 202 8.03 -9.87 10.07
N SER A 203 8.19 -8.72 9.41
CA SER A 203 7.25 -7.64 9.66
C SER A 203 5.92 -7.79 8.93
N TYR A 204 5.90 -8.43 7.75
CA TYR A 204 4.63 -8.87 7.18
C TYR A 204 3.90 -9.80 8.14
N ARG A 205 4.62 -10.71 8.83
CA ARG A 205 4.03 -11.59 9.86
C ARG A 205 3.39 -10.79 10.99
N VAL A 206 4.08 -9.79 11.52
CA VAL A 206 3.55 -8.90 12.57
C VAL A 206 2.30 -8.17 12.06
N PHE A 207 2.41 -7.48 10.92
CA PHE A 207 1.30 -6.75 10.31
C PHE A 207 0.09 -7.65 10.05
N VAL A 208 0.26 -8.78 9.38
CA VAL A 208 -0.80 -9.74 9.10
C VAL A 208 -1.46 -10.23 10.39
N THR A 209 -0.67 -10.53 11.43
CA THR A 209 -1.21 -10.99 12.72
C THR A 209 -2.07 -9.92 13.38
N GLU A 210 -1.60 -8.66 13.40
CA GLU A 210 -2.36 -7.53 13.93
C GLU A 210 -3.68 -7.34 13.17
N GLN A 211 -3.64 -7.37 11.84
CA GLN A 211 -4.84 -7.16 11.02
C GLN A 211 -5.85 -8.32 11.14
N LEU A 212 -5.38 -9.57 11.22
CA LEU A 212 -6.25 -10.72 11.49
C LEU A 212 -6.90 -10.62 12.88
N HIS A 213 -6.18 -10.09 13.88
CA HIS A 213 -6.77 -9.86 15.20
C HIS A 213 -7.90 -8.83 15.15
N VAL A 214 -7.77 -7.76 14.34
CA VAL A 214 -8.87 -6.80 14.11
C VAL A 214 -10.08 -7.51 13.51
N LEU A 215 -9.90 -8.43 12.55
CA LEU A 215 -11.01 -9.20 11.98
C LEU A 215 -11.69 -10.12 13.00
N ILE A 216 -10.93 -10.69 13.95
CA ILE A 216 -11.51 -11.48 15.04
C ILE A 216 -12.36 -10.61 15.97
N LEU A 217 -11.87 -9.43 16.34
CA LEU A 217 -12.61 -8.50 17.20
C LEU A 217 -13.92 -8.00 16.57
N ASN A 218 -14.01 -8.03 15.23
CA ASN A 218 -15.21 -7.67 14.47
C ASN A 218 -16.03 -8.90 14.04
N GLU A 219 -15.75 -10.08 14.60
CA GLU A 219 -16.49 -11.33 14.32
C GLU A 219 -16.46 -11.78 12.84
N VAL A 220 -15.49 -11.29 12.07
CA VAL A 220 -15.27 -11.66 10.65
C VAL A 220 -14.44 -12.93 10.53
N ALA A 221 -13.58 -13.18 11.52
CA ALA A 221 -12.73 -14.36 11.60
C ALA A 221 -12.77 -14.96 13.00
N SER A 222 -12.35 -16.22 13.11
CA SER A 222 -12.11 -16.88 14.39
C SER A 222 -10.73 -17.53 14.41
N PHE A 223 -10.16 -17.75 15.59
CA PHE A 223 -8.87 -18.41 15.75
C PHE A 223 -8.98 -19.59 16.70
N LYS A 224 -8.67 -20.80 16.22
CA LYS A 224 -8.76 -22.04 16.98
C LYS A 224 -7.61 -22.96 16.62
N ASN A 225 -6.94 -23.50 17.65
CA ASN A 225 -5.85 -24.48 17.48
C ASN A 225 -4.74 -24.02 16.51
N GLY A 226 -4.39 -22.73 16.51
CA GLY A 226 -3.35 -22.20 15.62
C GLY A 226 -3.82 -21.86 14.20
N ILE A 227 -5.11 -22.04 13.90
CA ILE A 227 -5.70 -21.83 12.58
C ILE A 227 -6.71 -20.68 12.66
N TYR A 228 -6.59 -19.74 11.71
CA TYR A 228 -7.61 -18.73 11.45
C TYR A 228 -8.67 -19.33 10.53
N HIS A 229 -9.94 -19.10 10.84
CA HIS A 229 -11.08 -19.43 10.00
C HIS A 229 -11.78 -18.13 9.62
N LEU A 230 -11.88 -17.88 8.32
CA LEU A 230 -12.48 -16.68 7.75
C LEU A 230 -13.89 -17.00 7.25
N ASP A 231 -14.88 -16.23 7.66
CA ASP A 231 -16.20 -16.27 7.04
C ASP A 231 -16.20 -15.33 5.83
N SER A 232 -16.33 -15.90 4.63
CA SER A 232 -16.26 -15.13 3.38
C SER A 232 -17.40 -14.12 3.24
N TYR A 233 -18.60 -14.46 3.71
CA TYR A 233 -19.76 -13.57 3.67
C TYR A 233 -19.60 -12.43 4.68
N ALA A 234 -19.16 -12.74 5.90
CA ALA A 234 -18.87 -11.72 6.91
C ALA A 234 -17.76 -10.77 6.44
N LEU A 235 -16.70 -11.29 5.79
CA LEU A 235 -15.64 -10.46 5.23
C LEU A 235 -16.14 -9.51 4.15
N GLU A 236 -16.99 -9.98 3.23
CA GLU A 236 -17.57 -9.13 2.17
C GLU A 236 -18.46 -8.03 2.75
N CYS A 237 -19.31 -8.36 3.74
CA CYS A 237 -20.16 -7.39 4.43
C CYS A 237 -19.32 -6.33 5.16
N TYR A 238 -18.35 -6.78 5.96
CA TYR A 238 -17.44 -5.90 6.70
C TYR A 238 -16.65 -4.99 5.76
N HIS A 239 -16.13 -5.53 4.66
CA HIS A 239 -15.39 -4.75 3.67
C HIS A 239 -16.27 -3.66 3.02
N THR A 240 -17.51 -4.01 2.66
CA THR A 240 -18.47 -3.08 2.05
C THR A 240 -18.85 -1.95 3.02
N GLU A 241 -19.08 -2.28 4.29
CA GLU A 241 -19.35 -1.29 5.35
C GLU A 241 -18.17 -0.31 5.49
N LYS A 242 -16.95 -0.83 5.60
CA LYS A 242 -15.74 -0.01 5.78
C LYS A 242 -15.37 0.82 4.56
N ILE A 243 -15.64 0.34 3.34
CA ILE A 243 -15.54 1.18 2.13
C ILE A 243 -16.55 2.32 2.19
N THR A 244 -17.77 2.08 2.69
CA THR A 244 -18.79 3.12 2.84
C THR A 244 -18.35 4.18 3.85
N GLU A 245 -17.74 3.78 4.97
CA GLU A 245 -17.10 4.68 5.93
C GLU A 245 -15.98 5.51 5.27
N LEU A 246 -15.12 4.89 4.46
CA LEU A 246 -14.04 5.56 3.75
C LEU A 246 -14.54 6.61 2.74
N ARG A 247 -15.68 6.35 2.08
CA ARG A 247 -16.28 7.29 1.11
C ARG A 247 -16.75 8.60 1.75
N MET A 248 -16.92 8.67 3.07
CA MET A 248 -17.23 9.93 3.77
C MET A 248 -16.07 10.93 3.75
N PHE A 249 -14.87 10.51 3.35
CA PHE A 249 -13.68 11.36 3.22
C PHE A 249 -13.43 11.87 1.79
N GLN A 250 -14.30 11.54 0.83
CA GLN A 250 -14.31 12.12 -0.52
C GLN A 250 -14.95 13.51 -0.51
#